data_AF-A0A5M6CQE0-F1
#
_entry.id   AF-A0A5M6CQE0-F1
#
_cell.length_a   1.000
_cell.length_b   1.000
_cell.length_c   1.000
_cell.angle_alpha   90.00
_cell.angle_beta   90.00
_cell.angle_gamma   90.00
#
_symmetry.space_group_name_H-M   'P 1'
#
loop_
_entity.id
_entity.type
_entity.pdbx_description
1 polymer ?
#
loop_
_entity_poly.entity_id
_entity_poly.type
_entity_poly.pdbx_seq_one_letter_code
_entity_poly.pdbx_strand_id
1 'polypeptide(L)'
;MGGKARHLPTPATQFTYTNSDNVYNFNYTGSNPYTSIGWDFGDNTPGSNNPNPTHTYTASGSYIVCTHICHTGTYWVFIMNCIYF
;
A
#
# COMPACT_ATOMS: atom_id res chain seq x y z
N MET A 1 13.98 -36.29 7.35
CA MET A 1 14.49 -34.92 7.10
C MET A 1 13.29 -34.03 6.79
N GLY A 2 12.64 -33.48 7.82
CA GLY A 2 11.46 -32.63 7.64
C GLY A 2 11.89 -31.19 7.37
N GLY A 3 11.89 -30.78 6.10
CA GLY A 3 12.07 -29.38 5.75
C GLY A 3 10.88 -28.59 6.27
N LYS A 4 11.06 -27.84 7.36
CA LYS A 4 10.13 -26.78 7.76
C LYS A 4 10.02 -25.85 6.56
N ALA A 5 8.86 -25.81 5.90
CA ALA A 5 8.53 -24.71 5.02
C ALA A 5 8.68 -23.45 5.87
N ARG A 6 9.74 -22.67 5.63
CA ARG A 6 9.82 -21.32 6.18
C ARG A 6 8.72 -20.55 5.50
N HIS A 7 7.57 -20.47 6.16
CA HIS A 7 6.58 -19.44 5.90
C HIS A 7 7.34 -18.13 6.11
N LEU A 8 7.87 -17.57 5.02
CA LEU A 8 8.30 -16.17 5.00
C LEU A 8 7.11 -15.40 5.59
N PRO A 9 7.34 -14.43 6.49
CA PRO A 9 6.24 -13.61 6.99
C PRO A 9 5.48 -13.14 5.75
N THR A 10 4.19 -13.49 5.67
CA THR A 10 3.37 -13.15 4.51
C THR A 10 3.54 -11.64 4.33
N PRO A 11 4.15 -11.15 3.23
CA PRO A 11 4.49 -9.74 3.20
C PRO A 11 3.18 -8.97 3.28
N ALA A 12 3.04 -8.19 4.33
CA ALA A 12 1.82 -7.47 4.60
C ALA A 12 1.88 -6.17 3.82
N THR A 13 0.90 -5.91 2.97
CA THR A 13 0.61 -4.55 2.54
C THR A 13 -0.36 -3.96 3.55
N GLN A 14 0.18 -3.16 4.44
CA GLN A 14 -0.59 -2.46 5.44
C GLN A 14 -0.19 -1.01 5.41
N PHE A 15 -1.16 -0.15 5.66
CA PHE A 15 -0.91 1.25 5.84
C PHE A 15 -1.93 1.84 6.80
N THR A 16 -1.54 2.95 7.40
CA THR A 16 -2.41 3.80 8.22
C THR A 16 -2.57 5.13 7.52
N TYR A 17 -3.55 5.92 7.95
CA TYR A 17 -3.73 7.28 7.44
C TYR A 17 -4.20 8.22 8.54
N THR A 18 -3.92 9.50 8.34
CA THR A 18 -4.57 10.60 9.05
C THR A 18 -5.18 11.55 8.03
N ASN A 19 -6.29 12.21 8.36
CA ASN A 19 -6.94 13.15 7.48
C ASN A 19 -7.27 14.47 8.18
N SER A 20 -7.13 15.57 7.44
CA SER A 20 -7.55 16.93 7.85
C SER A 20 -8.03 17.67 6.61
N ASP A 21 -9.26 18.19 6.63
CA ASP A 21 -9.83 19.01 5.55
C ASP A 21 -9.61 18.44 4.14
N ASN A 22 -9.98 17.16 3.95
CA ASN A 22 -9.81 16.38 2.71
C ASN A 22 -8.38 16.06 2.29
N VAL A 23 -7.38 16.43 3.08
CA VAL A 23 -5.98 16.03 2.89
C VAL A 23 -5.72 14.77 3.70
N TYR A 24 -5.33 13.69 3.02
CA TYR A 24 -5.01 12.38 3.59
C TYR A 24 -3.51 12.16 3.54
N ASN A 25 -2.92 11.88 4.70
CA ASN A 25 -1.52 11.50 4.82
C ASN A 25 -1.47 10.00 5.05
N PHE A 26 -0.93 9.26 4.08
CA PHE A 26 -0.77 7.82 4.17
C PHE A 26 0.60 7.48 4.73
N ASN A 27 0.65 6.44 5.57
CA ASN A 27 1.87 5.93 6.15
C ASN A 27 1.94 4.41 5.95
N TYR A 28 2.89 3.94 5.15
CA TYR A 28 3.09 2.51 4.94
C TYR A 28 3.64 1.85 6.20
N THR A 29 2.98 0.79 6.66
CA THR A 29 3.35 -0.01 7.84
C THR A 29 3.54 -1.49 7.50
N GLY A 30 3.58 -1.81 6.21
CA GLY A 30 3.71 -3.17 5.72
C GLY A 30 5.12 -3.74 5.90
N SER A 31 5.34 -4.92 5.33
CA SER A 31 6.61 -5.63 5.44
C SER A 31 7.74 -4.96 4.64
N ASN A 32 8.94 -4.97 5.22
CA ASN A 32 10.21 -4.58 4.59
C ASN A 32 11.18 -5.77 4.59
N PRO A 33 12.11 -5.87 3.62
CA PRO A 33 12.36 -4.95 2.52
C PRO A 33 11.43 -5.21 1.31
N TYR A 34 10.98 -4.14 0.67
CA TYR A 34 10.37 -4.13 -0.67
C TYR A 34 11.25 -3.33 -1.64
N THR A 35 11.11 -3.57 -2.94
CA THR A 35 11.86 -2.85 -3.98
C THR A 35 11.10 -1.71 -4.62
N SER A 36 9.77 -1.81 -4.66
CA SER A 36 8.94 -0.70 -5.08
C SER A 36 7.59 -0.73 -4.37
N ILE A 37 7.00 0.44 -4.25
CA ILE A 37 5.64 0.67 -3.77
C ILE A 37 4.90 1.53 -4.80
N GLY A 38 3.60 1.29 -4.91
CA GLY A 38 2.67 2.07 -5.71
C GLY A 38 1.37 2.28 -4.96
N TRP A 39 0.80 3.46 -5.09
CA TRP A 39 -0.47 3.87 -4.52
C TRP A 39 -1.46 4.19 -5.63
N ASP A 40 -2.68 3.69 -5.50
CA ASP A 40 -3.84 4.12 -6.28
C ASP A 40 -4.83 4.76 -5.31
N PHE A 41 -5.25 6.00 -5.56
CA PHE A 41 -6.10 6.77 -4.64
C PHE A 41 -7.60 6.57 -4.88
N GLY A 42 -8.00 5.91 -5.98
CA GLY A 42 -9.40 5.60 -6.27
C GLY A 42 -10.27 6.77 -6.75
N ASP A 43 -9.69 7.95 -7.03
CA ASP A 43 -10.41 9.16 -7.49
C ASP A 43 -10.07 9.58 -8.93
N ASN A 44 -9.38 8.70 -9.68
CA ASN A 44 -8.83 8.94 -11.02
C ASN A 44 -7.69 9.97 -11.09
N THR A 45 -7.16 10.42 -9.96
CA THR A 45 -5.93 11.20 -9.96
C THR A 45 -4.70 10.28 -10.12
N PRO A 46 -3.54 10.81 -10.56
CA PRO A 46 -2.33 10.02 -10.64
C PRO A 46 -1.92 9.44 -9.28
N GLY A 47 -1.52 8.16 -9.28
CA GLY A 47 -0.99 7.48 -8.11
C GLY A 47 0.39 7.99 -7.65
N SER A 48 0.95 7.35 -6.61
CA SER A 48 2.26 7.71 -6.05
C SER A 48 3.18 6.50 -5.85
N ASN A 49 4.50 6.73 -5.95
CA ASN A 49 5.52 5.74 -5.59
C ASN A 49 6.27 6.12 -4.31
N ASN A 50 5.83 7.17 -3.60
CA ASN A 50 6.35 7.50 -2.28
C ASN A 50 5.80 6.49 -1.25
N PRO A 51 6.61 5.97 -0.32
CA PRO A 51 6.11 5.15 0.79
C PRO A 51 5.03 5.82 1.65
N ASN A 52 5.15 7.14 1.86
CA ASN A 52 4.24 7.92 2.71
C ASN A 52 3.73 9.14 1.94
N PRO A 53 2.82 8.96 0.96
CA PRO A 53 2.30 10.05 0.17
C PRO A 53 1.24 10.85 0.93
N THR A 54 1.11 12.12 0.56
CA THR A 54 -0.04 12.95 0.89
C THR A 54 -0.91 13.09 -0.36
N HIS A 55 -2.23 12.94 -0.21
CA HIS A 55 -3.20 13.11 -1.28
C HIS A 55 -4.36 13.99 -0.83
N THR A 56 -4.92 14.77 -1.75
CA THR A 56 -6.05 15.67 -1.46
C THR A 56 -7.24 15.31 -2.33
N TYR A 57 -8.35 14.92 -1.72
CA TYR A 57 -9.60 14.66 -2.43
C TYR A 57 -10.38 15.96 -2.61
N THR A 58 -10.58 16.38 -3.86
CA THR A 58 -11.28 17.63 -4.17
C THR A 58 -12.80 17.50 -4.13
N ALA A 59 -13.32 16.29 -4.33
CA ALA A 59 -14.72 15.96 -4.23
C ALA A 59 -14.99 15.14 -2.97
N SER A 60 -16.17 15.36 -2.37
CA SER A 60 -16.66 14.46 -1.33
C SER A 60 -17.11 13.15 -1.97
N GLY A 61 -16.72 12.02 -1.40
CA GLY A 61 -17.07 10.70 -1.89
C GLY A 61 -16.40 9.62 -1.07
N SER A 62 -16.76 8.38 -1.37
CA SER A 62 -16.04 7.22 -0.85
C SER A 62 -15.00 6.78 -1.87
N TYR A 63 -13.79 6.51 -1.39
CA TYR A 63 -12.67 6.15 -2.22
C TYR A 63 -12.10 4.80 -1.79
N ILE A 64 -11.51 4.08 -2.75
CA ILE A 64 -10.79 2.83 -2.48
C ILE A 64 -9.33 3.12 -2.75
N VAL A 65 -8.51 3.17 -1.70
CA VAL A 65 -7.06 3.36 -1.85
C VAL A 65 -6.38 2.03 -1.80
N CYS A 66 -5.61 1.71 -2.82
CA CYS A 66 -4.88 0.46 -2.95
C CYS A 66 -3.37 0.70 -2.90
N THR A 67 -2.68 -0.10 -2.09
CA THR A 67 -1.21 -0.19 -2.09
C THR A 67 -0.75 -1.43 -2.83
N HIS A 68 0.28 -1.28 -3.64
CA HIS A 68 0.92 -2.36 -4.40
C HIS A 68 2.40 -2.37 -4.08
N ILE A 69 2.93 -3.53 -3.66
CA ILE A 69 4.38 -3.68 -3.41
C ILE A 69 4.98 -4.72 -4.34
N CYS A 70 6.25 -4.54 -4.67
CA CYS A 70 7.07 -5.54 -5.34
C CYS A 70 8.27 -5.89 -4.45
N HIS A 71 8.60 -7.18 -4.33
CA HIS A 71 9.80 -7.68 -3.65
C HIS A 71 10.72 -8.34 -4.68
N THR A 72 11.95 -7.86 -4.87
CA THR A 72 12.96 -8.66 -5.58
C THR A 72 13.51 -9.71 -4.63
N GLY A 73 13.27 -11.00 -4.91
CA GLY A 73 13.99 -12.04 -4.18
C GLY A 73 13.48 -13.45 -4.33
N THR A 74 12.20 -13.67 -4.65
CA THR A 74 11.77 -15.07 -4.92
C THR A 74 10.53 -15.21 -5.80
N TYR A 75 9.60 -14.26 -5.83
CA TYR A 75 8.43 -14.30 -6.72
C TYR A 75 7.93 -12.87 -6.98
N TRP A 76 7.37 -12.60 -8.16
CA TRP A 76 6.54 -11.43 -8.39
C TRP A 76 5.26 -11.60 -7.56
N VAL A 77 5.28 -11.11 -6.33
CA VAL A 77 4.07 -11.07 -5.52
C VAL A 77 3.58 -9.63 -5.57
N PHE A 78 2.60 -9.38 -6.44
CA PHE A 78 1.77 -8.18 -6.33
C PHE A 78 0.87 -8.39 -5.12
N ILE A 79 1.26 -7.85 -3.98
CA ILE A 79 0.40 -7.82 -2.81
C ILE A 79 -0.36 -6.51 -2.90
N MET A 80 -1.69 -6.63 -2.91
CA MET A 80 -2.60 -5.50 -3.02
C MET A 80 -3.42 -5.43 -1.74
N ASN A 81 -3.35 -4.31 -1.02
CA ASN A 81 -4.27 -4.02 0.06
C ASN A 81 -5.05 -2.76 -0.27
N CYS A 82 -6.36 -2.90 -0.29
CA CYS A 82 -7.30 -1.81 -0.55
C CYS A 82 -8.13 -1.57 0.70
N ILE A 83 -8.24 -0.30 1.08
CA ILE A 83 -9.08 0.15 2.20
C ILE A 83 -10.13 1.12 1.64
N TYR A 84 -11.34 1.10 2.23
CA TYR A 84 -12.41 2.06 1.90
C TYR A 84 -12.32 3.28 2.83
N PHE A 85 -12.54 4.46 2.27
CA PHE A 85 -12.61 5.75 2.98
C PHE A 85 -13.96 6.40 2.74
#